data_AF-A0A8J5PAW8-F1
#
_entry.id   AF-A0A8J5PAW8-F1
#
_cell.length_a   1.000
_cell.length_b   1.000
_cell.length_c   1.000
_cell.angle_alpha   90.00
_cell.angle_beta   90.00
_cell.angle_gamma   90.00
#
_symmetry.space_group_name_H-M   'P 1'
#
loop_
_entity.id
_entity.type
_entity.pdbx_description
1 polymer ?
#
loop_
_entity_poly.entity_id
_entity_poly.type
_entity_poly.pdbx_seq_one_letter_code
_entity_poly.pdbx_strand_id
1 'polypeptide(L)'
;MAYRTSRFAFRYPKWIAQNYFPGNSLKKIILQLHDSNTDHPASPRQTDKMGRLHSKGKGISASALPYSRSAPAWLKTTPEQVVEQIAKLARKGATPSQIGVVLRDSHGIAQVKLVTGNRILRILKSSGLAPELPEDLYMLIKKAVAVRKHLERNRKDKDSKFRLILIESRIHRLARYYKTVGVLPPTWKYESATASTIVA
;
A
#
# COMPACT_ATOMS: atom_id res chain seq x y z
N MET A 1 16.19 -1.84 31.52
CA MET A 1 14.94 -1.50 30.78
C MET A 1 15.07 -1.99 29.34
N ALA A 2 14.52 -3.16 29.04
CA ALA A 2 14.70 -3.85 27.77
C ALA A 2 13.58 -3.48 26.77
N TYR A 3 13.96 -2.89 25.63
CA TYR A 3 13.03 -2.59 24.54
C TYR A 3 12.73 -3.87 23.75
N ARG A 4 11.45 -4.25 23.75
CA ARG A 4 10.89 -5.42 23.09
C ARG A 4 10.74 -5.13 21.58
N THR A 5 11.75 -5.47 20.78
CA THR A 5 11.66 -5.42 19.31
C THR A 5 10.87 -6.63 18.80
N SER A 6 9.61 -6.38 18.43
CA SER A 6 8.71 -7.36 17.82
C SER A 6 9.26 -7.87 16.49
N ARG A 7 9.65 -9.14 16.50
CA ARG A 7 10.18 -9.90 15.37
C ARG A 7 9.08 -10.06 14.28
N PHE A 8 9.14 -9.27 13.22
CA PHE A 8 8.30 -9.46 12.02
C PHE A 8 8.83 -10.64 11.20
N ALA A 9 8.52 -11.86 11.64
CA ALA A 9 8.75 -13.05 10.84
C ALA A 9 7.81 -13.04 9.62
N PHE A 10 8.38 -13.10 8.42
CA PHE A 10 7.68 -13.32 7.15
C PHE A 10 7.19 -14.78 7.11
N ARG A 11 6.24 -15.13 7.97
CA ARG A 11 5.56 -16.43 7.95
C ARG A 11 4.30 -16.24 7.11
N TYR A 12 4.30 -16.79 5.90
CA TYR A 12 3.09 -16.86 5.08
C TYR A 12 1.97 -17.48 5.92
N PRO A 13 0.82 -16.80 6.09
CA PRO A 13 -0.33 -17.38 6.76
C PRO A 13 -0.79 -18.66 6.03
N LYS A 14 -1.02 -19.75 6.77
CA LYS A 14 -1.40 -21.08 6.24
C LYS A 14 -2.57 -21.04 5.24
N TRP A 15 -3.46 -20.05 5.32
CA TRP A 15 -4.62 -19.91 4.44
C TRP A 15 -4.27 -19.51 2.99
N ILE A 16 -3.10 -18.91 2.72
CA ILE A 16 -2.67 -18.55 1.35
C ILE A 16 -2.38 -19.81 0.52
N ALA A 17 -1.86 -20.87 1.14
CA ALA A 17 -1.58 -22.14 0.46
C ALA A 17 -2.86 -22.88 0.06
N GLN A 18 -3.93 -22.76 0.86
CA GLN A 18 -5.18 -23.50 0.69
C GLN A 18 -5.99 -23.01 -0.52
N ASN A 19 -5.96 -21.71 -0.82
CA ASN A 19 -6.81 -21.10 -1.87
C ASN A 19 -6.15 -21.04 -3.26
N TYR A 20 -4.83 -21.21 -3.36
CA TYR A 20 -4.08 -21.02 -4.61
C TYR A 20 -3.63 -22.31 -5.30
N PHE A 21 -3.73 -23.46 -4.64
CA PHE A 21 -3.37 -24.76 -5.20
C PHE A 21 -4.43 -25.83 -4.86
N PRO A 22 -5.57 -25.87 -5.57
CA PRO A 22 -6.54 -26.96 -5.42
C PRO A 22 -6.03 -28.16 -6.21
N GLY A 23 -5.40 -29.11 -5.50
CA GLY A 23 -4.91 -30.34 -6.12
C GLY A 23 -3.81 -30.99 -5.29
N ASN A 24 -4.12 -32.13 -4.69
CA ASN A 24 -3.20 -32.96 -3.92
C ASN A 24 -1.88 -33.23 -4.65
N SER A 25 -0.80 -32.54 -4.27
CA SER A 25 0.57 -33.09 -4.31
C SER A 25 1.60 -32.31 -3.48
N LEU A 26 1.19 -31.62 -2.40
CA LEU A 26 2.17 -30.96 -1.51
C LEU A 26 2.73 -31.92 -0.44
N LYS A 27 2.06 -33.03 -0.13
CA LYS A 27 2.65 -34.06 0.75
C LYS A 27 3.83 -34.79 0.11
N LYS A 28 3.80 -35.03 -1.22
CA LYS A 28 4.90 -35.72 -1.93
C LYS A 28 6.17 -34.87 -2.09
N ILE A 29 6.05 -33.55 -2.14
CA ILE A 29 7.21 -32.65 -2.22
C ILE A 29 7.81 -32.37 -0.84
N ILE A 30 6.98 -32.33 0.22
CA ILE A 30 7.45 -32.02 1.58
C ILE A 30 8.03 -33.25 2.30
N LEU A 31 7.58 -34.48 1.97
CA LEU A 31 8.09 -35.71 2.60
C LEU A 31 9.38 -36.27 1.99
N GLN A 32 9.89 -35.71 0.90
CA GLN A 32 11.11 -36.20 0.23
C GLN A 32 12.40 -35.47 0.66
N LEU A 33 12.34 -34.62 1.70
CA LEU A 33 13.49 -33.85 2.21
C LEU A 33 13.64 -34.00 3.72
N HIS A 34 13.47 -35.22 4.23
CA HIS A 34 13.75 -35.55 5.61
C HIS A 34 14.73 -36.72 5.66
N ASP A 35 15.97 -36.49 5.26
CA ASP A 35 17.14 -37.19 5.79
C ASP A 35 18.43 -36.53 5.28
N SER A 36 19.04 -35.73 6.16
CA SER A 36 20.49 -35.59 6.34
C SER A 36 20.77 -34.45 7.30
N ASN A 37 20.98 -34.82 8.57
CA ASN A 37 21.58 -33.99 9.61
C ASN A 37 22.93 -33.46 9.11
N THR A 38 23.05 -32.14 8.92
CA THR A 38 24.35 -31.44 8.93
C THR A 38 24.16 -30.11 9.64
N ASP A 39 24.81 -29.99 10.79
CA ASP A 39 24.87 -28.77 11.60
C ASP A 39 25.40 -27.60 10.77
N HIS A 40 24.51 -26.68 10.40
CA HIS A 40 24.88 -25.44 9.73
C HIS A 40 25.11 -24.33 10.76
N PRO A 41 26.29 -23.67 10.77
CA PRO A 41 26.58 -22.60 11.70
C PRO A 41 25.70 -21.37 11.44
N ALA A 42 25.43 -20.64 12.53
CA ALA A 42 24.57 -19.47 12.60
C ALA A 42 24.62 -18.58 11.34
N SER A 43 23.49 -18.52 10.63
CA SER A 43 23.30 -17.65 9.47
C SER A 43 23.64 -16.20 9.84
N PRO A 44 24.51 -15.51 9.06
CA PRO A 44 24.88 -14.14 9.34
C PRO A 44 23.64 -13.26 9.27
N ARG A 45 23.50 -12.39 10.28
CA ARG A 45 22.41 -11.40 10.40
C ARG A 45 22.21 -10.72 9.05
N GLN A 46 21.08 -11.01 8.42
CA GLN A 46 20.69 -10.43 7.14
C GLN A 46 20.50 -8.93 7.38
N THR A 47 21.51 -8.13 7.06
CA THR A 47 21.40 -6.67 7.06
C THR A 47 20.29 -6.31 6.08
N ASP A 48 19.29 -5.56 6.55
CA ASP A 48 18.18 -5.07 5.74
C ASP A 48 18.72 -4.21 4.60
N LYS A 49 19.07 -4.86 3.48
CA LYS A 49 19.56 -4.18 2.27
C LYS A 49 18.40 -3.35 1.72
N MET A 50 18.42 -2.04 1.94
CA MET A 50 17.59 -1.00 1.30
C MET A 50 17.15 -1.48 -0.09
N GLY A 51 15.90 -1.88 -0.22
CA GLY A 51 15.42 -2.63 -1.38
C GLY A 51 13.92 -2.55 -1.50
N ARG A 52 13.42 -2.64 -2.73
CA ARG A 52 11.97 -2.67 -2.95
C ARG A 52 11.37 -3.91 -2.31
N LEU A 53 10.28 -3.73 -1.57
CA LEU A 53 9.64 -4.77 -0.75
C LEU A 53 9.48 -6.14 -1.46
N HIS A 54 8.99 -6.15 -2.70
CA HIS A 54 8.75 -7.38 -3.47
C HIS A 54 9.53 -7.42 -4.79
N SER A 55 10.69 -6.75 -4.87
CA SER A 55 11.55 -6.82 -6.06
C SER A 55 13.02 -6.62 -5.72
N LYS A 56 13.92 -7.16 -6.54
CA LYS A 56 15.38 -7.07 -6.33
C LYS A 56 15.96 -5.67 -6.58
N GLY A 57 15.16 -4.72 -7.09
CA GLY A 57 15.59 -3.37 -7.45
C GLY A 57 16.02 -2.51 -6.25
N LYS A 58 16.98 -1.62 -6.51
CA LYS A 58 17.67 -0.75 -5.53
C LYS A 58 17.55 0.75 -5.84
N GLY A 59 16.63 1.15 -6.71
CA GLY A 59 16.47 2.56 -7.11
C GLY A 59 16.06 3.47 -5.93
N ILE A 60 16.63 4.67 -5.89
CA ILE A 60 16.50 5.66 -4.80
C ILE A 60 15.75 6.95 -5.20
N SER A 61 15.03 6.95 -6.32
CA SER A 61 14.31 8.13 -6.81
C SER A 61 13.13 8.48 -5.90
N ALA A 62 13.17 9.68 -5.30
CA ALA A 62 12.13 10.25 -4.47
C ALA A 62 12.14 11.79 -4.60
N SER A 63 11.05 12.45 -4.18
CA SER A 63 11.02 13.91 -4.10
C SER A 63 11.96 14.41 -2.99
N ALA A 64 12.76 15.43 -3.30
CA ALA A 64 13.56 16.16 -2.34
C ALA A 64 12.82 17.45 -1.95
N LEU A 65 12.31 17.51 -0.72
CA LEU A 65 11.61 18.69 -0.24
C LEU A 65 12.63 19.83 0.02
N PRO A 66 12.27 21.09 -0.28
CA PRO A 66 13.13 22.23 0.05
C PRO A 66 13.30 22.35 1.57
N TYR A 67 14.45 22.86 1.99
CA TYR A 67 14.75 23.07 3.42
C TYR A 67 13.81 24.09 4.06
N SER A 68 13.51 25.18 3.35
CA SER A 68 12.60 26.21 3.83
C SER A 68 11.18 25.68 3.99
N ARG A 69 10.59 25.96 5.15
CA ARG A 69 9.22 25.57 5.51
C ARG A 69 8.25 26.76 5.54
N SER A 70 8.68 27.93 5.07
CA SER A 70 7.79 29.08 4.90
C SER A 70 7.13 29.04 3.52
N ALA A 71 5.90 29.54 3.44
CA ALA A 71 5.28 29.79 2.14
C ALA A 71 6.09 30.85 1.38
N PRO A 72 6.24 30.73 0.04
CA PRO A 72 6.94 31.73 -0.75
C PRO A 72 6.18 33.07 -0.74
N ALA A 73 6.88 34.20 -0.70
CA ALA A 73 6.26 35.53 -0.63
C ALA A 73 5.40 35.91 -1.86
N TRP A 74 5.66 35.28 -3.01
CA TRP A 74 4.89 35.46 -4.23
C TRP A 74 3.56 34.72 -4.23
N LEU A 75 3.38 33.72 -3.35
CA LEU A 75 2.12 33.00 -3.23
C LEU A 75 1.12 33.86 -2.44
N LYS A 76 0.14 34.44 -3.14
CA LYS A 76 -0.90 35.29 -2.55
C LYS A 76 -2.16 34.52 -2.12
N THR A 77 -2.18 33.21 -2.33
CA THR A 77 -3.32 32.36 -2.01
C THR A 77 -3.48 32.23 -0.49
N THR A 78 -4.69 32.51 0.00
CA THR A 78 -5.00 32.36 1.42
C THR A 78 -5.21 30.88 1.77
N PRO A 79 -4.99 30.46 3.04
CA PRO A 79 -5.22 29.08 3.45
C PRO A 79 -6.69 28.63 3.24
N GLU A 80 -7.65 29.55 3.36
CA GLU A 80 -9.07 29.30 3.14
C GLU A 80 -9.36 28.94 1.67
N GLN A 81 -8.79 29.68 0.73
CA GLN A 81 -8.91 29.40 -0.70
C GLN A 81 -8.33 28.02 -1.06
N VAL A 82 -7.22 27.63 -0.42
CA VAL A 82 -6.62 26.30 -0.63
C VAL A 82 -7.56 25.20 -0.15
N VAL A 83 -8.20 25.37 1.02
CA VAL A 83 -9.18 24.41 1.56
C VAL A 83 -10.38 24.28 0.63
N GLU A 84 -10.90 25.39 0.10
CA GLU A 84 -12.00 25.39 -0.85
C GLU A 84 -11.64 24.65 -2.15
N GLN A 85 -10.45 24.91 -2.70
CA GLN A 85 -9.96 24.21 -3.89
C GLN A 85 -9.82 22.70 -3.66
N ILE A 86 -9.30 22.30 -2.49
CA ILE A 86 -9.20 20.88 -2.10
C ILE A 86 -10.60 20.25 -2.06
N ALA A 87 -11.56 20.90 -1.41
CA ALA A 87 -12.93 20.40 -1.31
C ALA A 87 -13.59 20.30 -2.71
N LYS A 88 -13.37 21.29 -3.57
CA LYS A 88 -13.88 21.29 -4.96
C LYS A 88 -13.33 20.12 -5.77
N LEU A 89 -12.03 19.84 -5.67
CA LEU A 89 -11.40 18.72 -6.38
C LEU A 89 -11.83 17.37 -5.79
N ALA A 90 -11.99 17.28 -4.47
CA ALA A 90 -12.49 16.06 -3.83
C ALA A 90 -13.93 15.73 -4.23
N ARG A 91 -14.81 16.73 -4.34
CA ARG A 91 -16.18 16.55 -4.85
C ARG A 91 -16.22 16.05 -6.30
N LYS A 92 -15.19 16.35 -7.10
CA LYS A 92 -15.01 15.78 -8.45
C LYS A 92 -14.49 14.33 -8.45
N GLY A 93 -14.23 13.76 -7.27
CA GLY A 93 -13.72 12.39 -7.12
C GLY A 93 -12.19 12.28 -7.25
N ALA A 94 -11.45 13.39 -7.22
CA ALA A 94 -9.99 13.34 -7.27
C ALA A 94 -9.41 12.77 -5.96
N THR A 95 -8.40 11.90 -6.05
CA THR A 95 -7.76 11.35 -4.85
C THR A 95 -6.85 12.37 -4.16
N PRO A 96 -6.56 12.24 -2.86
CA PRO A 96 -5.67 13.17 -2.15
C PRO A 96 -4.31 13.34 -2.84
N SER A 97 -3.75 12.26 -3.42
CA SER A 97 -2.50 12.33 -4.18
C SER A 97 -2.64 13.14 -5.47
N GLN A 98 -3.73 12.95 -6.22
CA GLN A 98 -4.02 13.73 -7.45
C GLN A 98 -4.27 15.21 -7.13
N ILE A 99 -5.00 15.50 -6.05
CA ILE A 99 -5.25 16.87 -5.58
C ILE A 99 -3.92 17.60 -5.35
N GLY A 100 -2.97 16.96 -4.67
CA GLY A 100 -1.65 17.54 -4.43
C GLY A 100 -0.89 17.86 -5.72
N VAL A 101 -1.02 17.02 -6.75
CA VAL A 101 -0.40 17.23 -8.07
C VAL A 101 -1.04 18.44 -8.77
N VAL A 102 -2.37 18.52 -8.80
CA VAL A 102 -3.09 19.64 -9.44
C VAL A 102 -2.81 20.98 -8.75
N LEU A 103 -2.74 20.99 -7.42
CA LEU A 103 -2.40 22.20 -6.67
C LEU A 103 -0.96 22.67 -6.96
N ARG A 104 -0.03 21.73 -7.13
CA ARG A 104 1.35 22.04 -7.46
C ARG A 104 1.49 22.55 -8.90
N ASP A 105 0.93 21.82 -9.85
CA ASP A 105 1.22 22.02 -11.28
C ASP A 105 0.37 23.15 -11.89
N SER A 106 -0.87 23.34 -11.45
CA SER A 106 -1.77 24.38 -11.99
C SER A 106 -1.88 25.63 -11.12
N HIS A 107 -1.72 25.51 -9.80
CA HIS A 107 -1.93 26.63 -8.85
C HIS A 107 -0.63 27.13 -8.21
N GLY A 108 0.51 26.48 -8.50
CA GLY A 108 1.82 26.86 -7.93
C GLY A 108 1.98 26.57 -6.45
N ILE A 109 1.06 25.80 -5.82
CA ILE A 109 1.11 25.46 -4.40
C ILE A 109 2.00 24.23 -4.23
N ALA A 110 3.29 24.45 -3.98
CA ALA A 110 4.27 23.37 -3.88
C ALA A 110 3.95 22.37 -2.75
N GLN A 111 3.52 22.86 -1.58
CA GLN A 111 3.21 22.04 -0.40
C GLN A 111 2.02 22.62 0.37
N VAL A 112 0.90 21.91 0.38
CA VAL A 112 -0.32 22.30 1.10
C VAL A 112 -0.08 22.51 2.59
N LYS A 113 0.80 21.68 3.20
CA LYS A 113 1.15 21.78 4.61
C LYS A 113 1.80 23.11 4.98
N LEU A 114 2.59 23.71 4.08
CA LEU A 114 3.28 24.96 4.36
C LEU A 114 2.34 26.17 4.34
N VAL A 115 1.25 26.08 3.57
CA VAL A 115 0.26 27.15 3.46
C VAL A 115 -0.83 27.04 4.53
N THR A 116 -1.37 25.82 4.73
CA THR A 116 -2.56 25.59 5.58
C THR A 116 -2.22 25.03 6.96
N GLY A 117 -0.96 24.64 7.21
CA GLY A 117 -0.53 23.95 8.44
C GLY A 117 -0.94 22.47 8.53
N ASN A 118 -1.89 22.02 7.71
CA ASN A 118 -2.43 20.65 7.73
C ASN A 118 -2.15 19.89 6.43
N ARG A 119 -2.22 18.56 6.49
CA ARG A 119 -2.11 17.69 5.30
C ARG A 119 -3.48 17.55 4.62
N ILE A 120 -3.47 17.31 3.30
CA ILE A 120 -4.69 17.16 2.47
C ILE A 120 -5.69 16.20 3.10
N LEU A 121 -5.25 15.00 3.50
CA LEU A 121 -6.13 13.99 4.10
C LEU A 121 -6.80 14.48 5.40
N ARG A 122 -6.10 15.30 6.20
CA ARG A 122 -6.68 15.88 7.42
C ARG A 122 -7.75 16.92 7.10
N ILE A 123 -7.51 17.76 6.10
CA ILE A 123 -8.48 18.75 5.61
C ILE A 123 -9.75 18.03 5.13
N LEU A 124 -9.59 16.97 4.32
CA LEU A 124 -10.73 16.19 3.83
C LEU A 124 -11.53 15.52 4.95
N LYS A 125 -10.86 15.02 6.00
CA LYS A 125 -11.53 14.47 7.19
C LYS A 125 -12.34 15.52 7.93
N SER A 126 -11.77 16.70 8.16
CA SER A 126 -12.48 17.82 8.80
C SER A 126 -13.69 18.29 7.99
N SER A 127 -13.65 18.17 6.67
CA SER A 127 -14.76 18.53 5.77
C SER A 127 -15.75 17.39 5.50
N GLY A 128 -15.57 16.20 6.08
CA GLY A 128 -16.43 15.04 5.81
C GLY A 128 -16.34 14.48 4.38
N LEU A 129 -15.28 14.82 3.63
CA LEU A 129 -15.04 14.41 2.25
C LEU A 129 -13.91 13.36 2.14
N ALA A 130 -13.54 12.74 3.26
CA ALA A 130 -12.49 11.74 3.26
C ALA A 130 -13.00 10.42 2.66
N PRO A 131 -12.17 9.71 1.88
CA PRO A 131 -12.53 8.38 1.40
C PRO A 131 -12.61 7.40 2.57
N GLU A 132 -13.63 6.53 2.54
CA GLU A 132 -13.83 5.44 3.51
C GLU A 132 -12.63 4.49 3.55
N LEU A 133 -12.07 4.18 2.37
CA LEU A 133 -10.92 3.33 2.24
C LEU A 133 -9.64 4.17 2.01
N PRO A 134 -8.52 3.85 2.69
CA PRO A 134 -7.23 4.46 2.39
C PRO A 134 -6.85 4.31 0.91
N GLU A 135 -6.35 5.40 0.31
CA GLU A 135 -6.03 5.47 -1.13
C GLU A 135 -5.06 4.37 -1.57
N ASP A 136 -4.01 4.10 -0.79
CA ASP A 136 -3.01 3.07 -1.06
C ASP A 136 -3.61 1.65 -1.09
N LEU A 137 -4.55 1.36 -0.18
CA LEU A 137 -5.26 0.10 -0.13
C LEU A 137 -6.23 -0.03 -1.31
N TYR A 138 -7.00 1.02 -1.61
CA TYR A 138 -7.90 1.07 -2.76
C TYR A 138 -7.16 0.80 -4.08
N MET A 139 -6.02 1.48 -4.31
CA MET A 139 -5.26 1.32 -5.55
C MET A 139 -4.62 -0.06 -5.70
N LEU A 140 -4.25 -0.72 -4.61
CA LEU A 140 -3.77 -2.11 -4.66
C LEU A 140 -4.89 -3.10 -4.97
N ILE A 141 -6.07 -2.91 -4.37
CA ILE A 141 -7.26 -3.73 -4.66
C ILE A 141 -7.64 -3.56 -6.13
N LYS A 142 -7.68 -2.31 -6.65
CA LYS A 142 -7.94 -2.02 -8.06
C LYS A 142 -7.00 -2.76 -9.00
N LYS A 143 -5.70 -2.76 -8.68
CA LYS A 143 -4.69 -3.50 -9.43
C LYS A 143 -4.91 -5.01 -9.36
N ALA A 144 -5.25 -5.55 -8.19
CA ALA A 144 -5.52 -6.98 -8.02
C ALA A 144 -6.74 -7.42 -8.84
N VAL A 145 -7.82 -6.64 -8.83
CA VAL A 145 -9.03 -6.90 -9.64
C VAL A 145 -8.71 -6.91 -11.13
N ALA A 146 -7.94 -5.94 -11.62
CA ALA A 146 -7.52 -5.88 -13.02
C ALA A 146 -6.67 -7.11 -13.42
N VAL A 147 -5.70 -7.51 -12.60
CA VAL A 147 -4.87 -8.70 -12.85
C VAL A 147 -5.70 -9.98 -12.81
N ARG A 148 -6.68 -10.07 -11.90
CA ARG A 148 -7.59 -11.23 -11.83
C ARG A 148 -8.44 -11.36 -13.09
N LYS A 149 -9.04 -10.26 -13.55
CA LYS A 149 -9.79 -10.21 -14.82
C LYS A 149 -8.94 -10.60 -16.02
N HIS A 150 -7.66 -10.22 -16.03
CA HIS A 150 -6.70 -10.65 -17.05
C HIS A 150 -6.46 -12.17 -17.00
N LEU A 151 -6.26 -12.73 -15.81
CA LEU A 151 -5.98 -14.16 -15.60
C LEU A 151 -7.18 -15.07 -15.87
N GLU A 152 -8.42 -14.57 -15.76
CA GLU A 152 -9.62 -15.32 -16.14
C GLU A 152 -9.60 -15.76 -17.60
N ARG A 153 -9.12 -14.89 -18.49
CA ARG A 153 -8.91 -15.14 -19.92
C ARG A 153 -7.58 -15.85 -20.17
N ASN A 154 -6.52 -15.44 -19.46
CA ASN A 154 -5.14 -15.90 -19.66
C ASN A 154 -4.69 -16.88 -18.57
N ARG A 155 -5.35 -18.03 -18.46
CA ARG A 155 -5.11 -18.99 -17.36
C ARG A 155 -3.69 -19.58 -17.30
N LYS A 156 -2.95 -19.55 -18.40
CA LYS A 156 -1.58 -20.08 -18.51
C LYS A 156 -0.49 -19.08 -18.11
N ASP A 157 -0.84 -17.80 -17.90
CA ASP A 157 0.12 -16.75 -17.53
C ASP A 157 0.59 -16.93 -16.08
N LYS A 158 1.76 -17.56 -15.91
CA LYS A 158 2.37 -17.83 -14.60
C LYS A 158 2.97 -16.57 -13.96
N ASP A 159 3.41 -15.61 -14.77
CA ASP A 159 4.04 -14.38 -14.28
C ASP A 159 3.00 -13.45 -13.67
N SER A 160 1.85 -13.28 -14.32
CA SER A 160 0.73 -12.53 -13.75
C SER A 160 0.17 -13.19 -12.48
N LYS A 161 0.14 -14.53 -12.40
CA LYS A 161 -0.21 -15.25 -11.15
C LYS A 161 0.76 -14.92 -10.02
N PHE A 162 2.06 -14.97 -10.29
CA PHE A 162 3.07 -14.60 -9.31
C PHE A 162 2.93 -13.15 -8.86
N ARG A 163 2.71 -12.21 -9.79
CA ARG A 163 2.48 -10.80 -9.46
C ARG A 163 1.19 -10.57 -8.66
N LEU A 164 0.12 -11.32 -8.92
CA LEU A 164 -1.11 -11.27 -8.13
C LEU A 164 -0.83 -11.64 -6.66
N ILE A 165 -0.08 -12.71 -6.41
CA ILE A 165 0.33 -13.13 -5.06
C ILE A 165 1.09 -12.00 -4.34
N LEU A 166 1.98 -11.29 -5.04
CA LEU A 166 2.73 -10.15 -4.49
C LEU A 166 1.85 -8.92 -4.22
N ILE A 167 0.81 -8.69 -5.00
CA ILE A 167 -0.15 -7.61 -4.78
C ILE A 167 -1.02 -7.93 -3.56
N GLU A 168 -1.62 -9.12 -3.51
CA GLU A 168 -2.46 -9.53 -2.38
C GLU A 168 -1.69 -9.61 -1.06
N SER A 169 -0.43 -10.04 -1.11
CA SER A 169 0.47 -9.99 0.05
C SER A 169 0.66 -8.56 0.58
N ARG A 170 0.70 -7.54 -0.29
CA ARG A 170 0.75 -6.13 0.14
C ARG A 170 -0.56 -5.66 0.72
N ILE A 171 -1.70 -6.04 0.12
CA ILE A 171 -3.05 -5.73 0.62
C ILE A 171 -3.19 -6.24 2.05
N HIS A 172 -2.84 -7.50 2.33
CA HIS A 172 -2.94 -8.05 3.69
C HIS A 172 -2.00 -7.37 4.70
N ARG A 173 -0.79 -6.98 4.28
CA ARG A 173 0.15 -6.23 5.13
C ARG A 173 -0.42 -4.86 5.50
N LEU A 174 -0.95 -4.11 4.53
CA LEU A 174 -1.57 -2.80 4.78
C LEU A 174 -2.86 -2.90 5.57
N ALA A 175 -3.73 -3.86 5.26
CA ALA A 175 -4.95 -4.10 6.01
C ALA A 175 -4.67 -4.39 7.49
N ARG A 176 -3.63 -5.16 7.79
CA ARG A 176 -3.18 -5.39 9.18
C ARG A 176 -2.78 -4.07 9.85
N TYR A 177 -1.96 -3.27 9.19
CA TYR A 177 -1.54 -1.97 9.71
C TYR A 177 -2.73 -1.04 9.98
N TYR A 178 -3.65 -0.88 9.04
CA TYR A 178 -4.80 0.00 9.20
C TYR A 178 -5.80 -0.50 10.26
N LYS A 179 -5.87 -1.81 10.50
CA LYS A 179 -6.60 -2.37 11.65
C LYS A 179 -5.93 -2.04 12.98
N THR A 180 -4.60 -2.10 13.06
CA THR A 180 -3.87 -1.73 14.29
C THR A 180 -3.96 -0.23 14.62
N VAL A 181 -4.05 0.63 13.60
CA VAL A 181 -4.15 2.09 13.78
C VAL A 181 -5.62 2.54 13.96
N GLY A 182 -6.59 1.62 13.86
CA GLY A 182 -8.02 1.94 14.03
C GLY A 182 -8.64 2.71 12.86
N VAL A 183 -7.99 2.70 11.69
CA VAL A 183 -8.55 3.30 10.45
C VAL A 183 -9.54 2.34 9.79
N LEU A 184 -9.32 1.04 9.91
CA LEU A 184 -10.23 0.01 9.40
C LEU A 184 -10.92 -0.72 10.57
N PRO A 185 -12.17 -1.15 10.38
CA PRO A 185 -12.83 -2.05 11.32
C PRO A 185 -12.01 -3.33 11.56
N PRO A 186 -11.96 -3.88 12.78
CA PRO A 186 -11.26 -5.13 13.06
C PRO A 186 -11.75 -6.32 12.22
N THR A 187 -13.04 -6.30 11.88
CA THR A 187 -13.74 -7.28 11.03
C THR A 187 -13.41 -7.15 9.55
N TRP A 188 -12.75 -6.07 9.13
CA TRP A 188 -12.43 -5.84 7.73
C TRP A 188 -11.51 -6.95 7.19
N LYS A 189 -11.94 -7.53 6.06
CA LYS A 189 -11.25 -8.60 5.37
C LYS A 189 -11.27 -8.35 3.87
N TYR A 190 -10.13 -8.57 3.23
CA TYR A 190 -10.03 -8.59 1.79
C TYR A 190 -10.53 -9.94 1.27
N GLU A 191 -11.59 -9.92 0.48
CA GLU A 191 -12.13 -11.09 -0.21
C GLU A 191 -12.09 -10.82 -1.70
N SER A 192 -11.48 -11.73 -2.46
CA SER A 192 -11.26 -11.49 -3.89
C SER A 192 -12.55 -11.48 -4.72
N ALA A 193 -13.59 -12.16 -4.24
CA ALA A 193 -14.89 -12.23 -4.92
C ALA A 193 -15.66 -10.90 -4.82
N THR A 194 -15.54 -10.20 -3.70
CA THR A 194 -16.22 -8.91 -3.44
C THR A 194 -15.34 -7.71 -3.75
N ALA A 195 -14.05 -7.91 -4.03
CA ALA A 195 -13.10 -6.84 -4.33
C ALA A 195 -13.51 -5.95 -5.52
N SER A 196 -14.28 -6.49 -6.48
CA SER A 196 -14.78 -5.72 -7.63
C SER A 196 -15.82 -4.68 -7.23
N THR A 197 -16.68 -4.95 -6.26
CA THR A 197 -17.74 -4.01 -5.82
C THR A 197 -17.19 -2.85 -5.00
N ILE A 198 -16.02 -3.03 -4.38
CA ILE A 198 -15.32 -2.01 -3.59
C ILE A 198 -14.64 -0.97 -4.49
N VAL A 199 -14.36 -1.33 -5.75
CA VAL A 199 -13.54 -0.53 -6.67
C VAL A 199 -14.30 -0.05 -7.92
N ALA A 200 -15.52 -0.56 -8.12
CA ALA A 200 -16.41 -0.15 -9.20
C ALA A 200 -16.77 1.34 -9.13
#